data_AF-A0A819ZCV0-F1
#
_entry.id   AF-A0A819ZCV0-F1
#
_cell.length_a   1.000
_cell.length_b   1.000
_cell.length_c   1.000
_cell.angle_alpha   90.00
_cell.angle_beta   90.00
_cell.angle_gamma   90.00
#
_symmetry.space_group_name_H-M   'P 1'
#
loop_
_entity.id
_entity.type
_entity.pdbx_description
1 polymer ?
#
loop_
_entity_poly.entity_id
_entity_poly.type
_entity_poly.pdbx_seq_one_letter_code
_entity_poly.pdbx_strand_id
1 'polypeptide(L)'
;GINIDQMKYQVKDYSLPGNYRQFIVRPGQVDYRIVYYDNMNDDPLQSDYDRLMNHDTNIKSELNKYMGLILAFSLPKSSYATMALREILHRNESKLQTNYQQQEQSSSTNETICNQEEEETEEIEDVVL
;
A
#
# COMPACT_ATOMS: atom_id res chain seq x y z
N GLY A 1 -14.99 -5.19 32.34
CA GLY A 1 -15.81 -5.52 31.16
C GLY A 1 -16.78 -4.39 30.87
N ILE A 2 -17.25 -4.27 29.63
CA ILE A 2 -18.27 -3.27 29.23
C ILE A 2 -19.65 -3.85 29.49
N ASN A 3 -20.58 -3.08 30.07
CA ASN A 3 -21.95 -3.52 30.36
C ASN A 3 -22.92 -2.93 29.32
N ILE A 4 -23.68 -3.80 28.63
CA ILE A 4 -24.58 -3.40 27.53
C ILE A 4 -25.69 -2.46 28.01
N ASP A 5 -26.16 -2.64 29.26
CA ASP A 5 -27.25 -1.86 29.83
C ASP A 5 -26.81 -0.46 30.27
N GLN A 6 -25.49 -0.20 30.29
CA GLN A 6 -24.87 1.03 30.79
C GLN A 6 -23.99 1.72 29.74
N MET A 7 -24.49 1.95 28.53
CA MET A 7 -23.78 2.77 27.51
C MET A 7 -24.09 4.27 27.55
N LYS A 8 -25.01 4.68 28.43
CA LYS A 8 -25.37 6.09 28.65
C LYS A 8 -24.47 6.68 29.74
N TYR A 9 -23.64 7.65 29.36
CA TYR A 9 -22.77 8.38 30.27
C TYR A 9 -23.37 9.73 30.68
N GLN A 10 -22.97 10.23 31.86
CA GLN A 10 -23.42 11.54 32.36
C GLN A 10 -22.91 12.69 31.48
N VAL A 11 -21.67 12.58 30.99
CA VAL A 11 -21.11 13.50 29.99
C VAL A 11 -21.62 13.08 28.62
N LYS A 12 -22.36 13.97 27.96
CA LYS A 12 -23.06 13.69 26.70
C LYS A 12 -22.14 13.20 25.58
N ASP A 13 -20.92 13.71 25.50
CA ASP A 13 -19.97 13.39 24.44
C ASP A 13 -19.46 11.94 24.49
N TYR A 14 -19.53 11.29 25.65
CA TYR A 14 -19.15 9.89 25.82
C TYR A 14 -20.34 8.94 25.77
N SER A 15 -21.57 9.45 25.63
CA SER A 15 -22.76 8.62 25.52
C SER A 15 -22.80 7.95 24.15
N LEU A 16 -22.93 6.62 24.12
CA LEU A 16 -22.92 5.83 22.89
C LEU A 16 -24.34 5.32 22.58
N PRO A 17 -25.15 6.07 21.80
CA PRO A 17 -26.52 5.64 21.46
C PRO A 17 -26.57 4.43 20.52
N GLY A 18 -25.45 4.08 19.89
CA GLY A 18 -25.34 3.01 18.90
C GLY A 18 -25.81 3.43 17.51
N ASN A 19 -25.43 2.65 16.50
CA ASN A 19 -25.94 2.75 15.14
C ASN A 19 -25.80 1.39 14.43
N TYR A 20 -26.48 1.22 13.30
CA TYR A 20 -26.38 0.02 12.48
C TYR A 20 -25.30 0.15 11.41
N ARG A 21 -24.59 -0.95 11.16
CA ARG A 21 -23.60 -1.07 10.08
C ARG A 21 -23.82 -2.40 9.35
N GLN A 22 -23.67 -2.37 8.03
CA GLN A 22 -23.70 -3.59 7.21
C GLN A 22 -22.52 -4.48 7.58
N PHE A 23 -22.79 -5.76 7.83
CA PHE A 23 -21.76 -6.72 8.23
C PHE A 23 -20.99 -7.27 7.03
N ILE A 24 -21.71 -7.61 5.95
CA ILE A 24 -21.13 -8.07 4.70
C ILE A 24 -21.43 -7.03 3.63
N VAL A 25 -20.39 -6.65 2.90
CA VAL A 25 -20.47 -5.66 1.82
C VAL A 25 -19.95 -6.31 0.55
N ARG A 26 -20.77 -6.27 -0.51
CA ARG A 26 -20.35 -6.68 -1.85
C ARG A 26 -19.82 -5.45 -2.59
N PRO A 27 -18.55 -5.44 -3.03
CA PRO A 27 -18.02 -4.34 -3.84
C PRO A 27 -18.77 -4.24 -5.18
N GLY A 28 -18.94 -3.00 -5.65
CA GLY A 28 -19.53 -2.71 -6.95
C GLY A 28 -18.46 -2.57 -8.03
N GLN A 29 -18.85 -2.74 -9.31
CA GLN A 29 -18.03 -2.45 -10.49
C GLN A 29 -16.60 -2.98 -10.37
N VAL A 30 -16.47 -4.29 -10.13
CA VAL A 30 -15.17 -4.93 -9.93
C VAL A 30 -14.56 -5.26 -11.28
N ASP A 31 -13.47 -4.59 -11.61
CA ASP A 31 -12.62 -4.86 -12.77
C ASP A 31 -11.22 -5.22 -12.29
N TYR A 32 -10.57 -6.16 -12.96
CA TYR A 32 -9.20 -6.55 -12.65
C TYR A 32 -8.39 -6.80 -13.91
N ARG A 33 -7.09 -6.55 -13.82
CA ARG A 33 -6.11 -6.85 -14.87
C ARG A 33 -4.80 -7.30 -14.25
N ILE A 34 -4.25 -8.38 -14.78
CA ILE A 34 -2.89 -8.82 -14.47
C ILE A 34 -1.94 -8.08 -15.40
N VAL A 35 -0.90 -7.49 -14.85
CA VAL A 35 0.13 -6.78 -15.59
C VAL A 35 1.49 -7.39 -15.26
N TYR A 36 2.37 -7.37 -16.25
CA TYR A 36 3.75 -7.79 -16.07
C TYR A 36 4.66 -6.59 -16.31
N TYR A 37 5.74 -6.51 -15.55
CA TYR A 37 6.68 -5.41 -15.60
C TYR A 37 8.09 -5.92 -15.26
N ASP A 38 9.11 -5.19 -15.71
CA ASP A 38 10.49 -5.66 -15.66
C ASP A 38 11.26 -5.08 -14.47
N ASN A 39 10.97 -3.84 -14.04
CA ASN A 39 11.64 -3.21 -12.89
C ASN A 39 10.67 -2.89 -11.74
N MET A 40 11.15 -2.95 -10.50
CA MET A 40 10.29 -2.69 -9.33
C MET A 40 9.87 -1.22 -9.19
N ASN A 41 10.60 -0.29 -9.80
CA ASN A 41 10.32 1.15 -9.77
C ASN A 41 9.34 1.59 -10.86
N ASP A 42 8.98 0.68 -11.77
CA ASP A 42 8.03 0.95 -12.85
C ASP A 42 6.61 1.02 -12.27
N ASP A 43 5.87 2.10 -12.52
CA ASP A 43 4.47 2.23 -12.10
C ASP A 43 3.51 1.76 -13.22
N PRO A 44 2.89 0.58 -13.09
CA PRO A 44 1.97 0.07 -14.10
C PRO A 44 0.60 0.79 -14.10
N LEU A 45 0.36 1.71 -13.16
CA LEU A 45 -0.86 2.49 -13.06
C LEU A 45 -0.64 3.91 -13.57
N GLN A 46 -1.59 4.39 -14.37
CA GLN A 46 -1.57 5.78 -14.83
C GLN A 46 -2.19 6.68 -13.77
N SER A 47 -1.42 7.66 -13.27
CA SER A 47 -1.97 8.65 -12.33
C SER A 47 -2.89 9.64 -13.05
N ASP A 48 -3.74 10.33 -12.29
CA ASP A 48 -4.59 11.40 -12.85
C ASP A 48 -3.75 12.56 -13.40
N TYR A 49 -2.58 12.80 -12.80
CA TYR A 49 -1.64 13.81 -13.28
C TYR A 49 -1.06 13.43 -14.65
N ASP A 50 -0.64 12.18 -14.83
CA ASP A 50 -0.10 11.69 -16.10
C ASP A 50 -1.13 11.74 -17.23
N ARG A 51 -2.40 11.45 -16.88
CA ARG A 51 -3.53 11.59 -17.80
C ARG A 51 -3.73 13.03 -18.27
N LEU A 52 -3.58 14.01 -17.37
CA LEU A 52 -3.69 15.43 -17.73
C LEU A 52 -2.53 15.89 -18.61
N MET A 53 -1.33 15.33 -18.42
CA MET A 53 -0.13 15.68 -19.18
C MET A 53 0.04 14.86 -20.47
N ASN A 54 -0.90 13.96 -20.78
CA ASN A 54 -0.82 13.01 -21.91
C ASN A 54 0.47 12.17 -21.90
N HIS A 55 0.95 11.82 -20.70
CA HIS A 55 2.01 10.83 -20.55
C HIS A 55 1.41 9.43 -20.56
N ASP A 56 1.76 8.64 -21.57
CA ASP A 56 1.35 7.24 -21.68
C ASP A 56 2.24 6.37 -20.80
N THR A 57 1.69 5.81 -19.73
CA THR A 57 2.37 4.85 -18.83
C THR A 57 2.26 3.42 -19.35
N ASN A 58 2.38 3.22 -20.67
CA ASN A 58 2.15 1.93 -21.30
C ASN A 58 3.37 1.02 -21.12
N ILE A 59 3.47 0.43 -19.93
CA ILE A 59 4.56 -0.49 -19.57
C ILE A 59 4.34 -1.81 -20.31
N LYS A 60 5.14 -2.02 -21.37
CA LYS A 60 5.25 -3.30 -22.05
C LYS A 60 6.42 -4.04 -21.43
N SER A 61 6.13 -5.18 -20.80
CA SER A 61 7.16 -6.08 -20.31
C SER A 61 7.57 -7.05 -21.41
N GLU A 62 8.88 -7.17 -21.63
CA GLU A 62 9.44 -8.16 -22.57
C GLU A 62 9.83 -9.45 -21.83
N LEU A 63 10.26 -9.32 -20.57
CA LEU A 63 10.82 -10.42 -19.77
C LEU A 63 9.82 -11.04 -18.80
N ASN A 64 8.69 -10.37 -18.52
CA ASN A 64 7.67 -10.72 -17.52
C ASN A 64 8.26 -11.05 -16.14
N LYS A 65 9.26 -10.29 -15.70
CA LYS A 65 10.02 -10.57 -14.47
C LYS A 65 9.16 -10.47 -13.21
N TYR A 66 8.29 -9.46 -13.14
CA TYR A 66 7.36 -9.24 -12.04
C TYR A 66 5.92 -9.26 -12.54
N MET A 67 5.00 -9.63 -11.64
CA MET A 67 3.57 -9.71 -11.91
C MET A 67 2.81 -8.88 -10.88
N GLY A 68 1.95 -7.98 -11.36
CA GLY A 68 1.07 -7.15 -10.56
C GLY A 68 -0.41 -7.43 -10.84
N LEU A 69 -1.25 -7.15 -9.84
CA LEU A 69 -2.71 -7.20 -9.97
C LEU A 69 -3.28 -5.79 -9.82
N ILE A 70 -3.81 -5.24 -10.91
CA ILE A 70 -4.55 -3.98 -10.90
C ILE A 70 -6.02 -4.31 -10.61
N LEU A 71 -6.58 -3.63 -9.61
CA LEU A 71 -7.98 -3.77 -9.20
C LEU A 71 -8.66 -2.40 -9.26
N ALA A 72 -9.87 -2.37 -9.83
CA ALA A 72 -10.78 -1.23 -9.76
C ALA A 72 -12.11 -1.73 -9.20
N PHE A 73 -12.62 -1.10 -8.15
CA PHE A 73 -13.91 -1.43 -7.55
C PHE A 73 -14.45 -0.25 -6.75
N SER A 74 -15.76 -0.21 -6.56
CA SER A 74 -16.45 0.78 -5.75
C SER A 74 -16.92 0.20 -4.42
N LEU A 75 -16.83 1.01 -3.36
CA LEU A 75 -17.28 0.65 -2.01
C LEU A 75 -18.33 1.63 -1.51
N PRO A 76 -19.32 1.15 -0.74
CA PRO A 76 -20.27 2.03 -0.06
C PRO A 76 -19.56 2.80 1.07
N LYS A 77 -20.26 3.81 1.59
CA LYS A 77 -19.78 4.62 2.72
C LYS A 77 -19.44 3.72 3.91
N SER A 78 -18.45 4.15 4.70
CA SER A 78 -18.01 3.42 5.88
C SER A 78 -17.59 1.98 5.58
N SER A 79 -16.93 1.74 4.44
CA SER A 79 -16.31 0.45 4.08
C SER A 79 -14.83 0.65 3.75
N TYR A 80 -13.99 -0.29 4.14
CA TYR A 80 -12.53 -0.19 4.01
C TYR A 80 -12.03 -1.07 2.86
N ALA A 81 -11.31 -0.47 1.91
CA ALA A 81 -10.69 -1.20 0.79
C ALA A 81 -9.70 -2.26 1.25
N THR A 82 -9.00 -2.01 2.36
CA THR A 82 -8.06 -2.98 2.96
C THR A 82 -8.74 -4.29 3.37
N MET A 83 -10.01 -4.25 3.79
CA MET A 83 -10.76 -5.45 4.14
C MET A 83 -11.11 -6.27 2.88
N ALA A 84 -11.46 -5.60 1.78
CA ALA A 84 -11.68 -6.28 0.50
C ALA A 84 -10.37 -6.91 -0.01
N LEU A 85 -9.24 -6.18 0.07
CA LEU A 85 -7.93 -6.72 -0.29
C LEU A 85 -7.52 -7.92 0.58
N ARG A 86 -7.82 -7.86 1.88
CA ARG A 86 -7.55 -8.97 2.81
C ARG A 86 -8.26 -10.25 2.38
N GLU A 87 -9.53 -10.14 2.01
CA GLU A 87 -10.33 -11.27 1.53
C GLU A 87 -9.75 -11.86 0.24
N ILE A 88 -9.40 -10.99 -0.72
CA ILE A 88 -8.78 -11.41 -1.99
C ILE A 88 -7.45 -12.15 -1.75
N LEU A 89 -6.58 -11.57 -0.91
CA LEU A 89 -5.25 -12.08 -0.63
C LEU A 89 -5.24 -13.23 0.39
N HIS A 90 -6.39 -13.58 0.99
CA HIS A 90 -6.52 -14.54 2.07
C HIS A 90 -5.49 -14.32 3.21
N ARG A 91 -5.12 -13.06 3.50
CA ARG A 91 -4.11 -12.73 4.52
C ARG A 91 -4.73 -12.57 5.91
N ASN A 92 -4.03 -13.07 6.92
CA ASN A 92 -4.32 -12.78 8.33
C ASN A 92 -3.47 -11.57 8.78
N GLU A 93 -4.11 -10.52 9.29
CA GLU A 93 -3.48 -9.24 9.65
C GLU A 93 -2.34 -9.36 10.67
N SER A 94 -2.31 -10.44 11.47
CA SER A 94 -1.24 -10.71 12.45
C SER A 94 0.17 -10.80 11.84
N LYS A 95 0.29 -11.09 10.54
CA LYS A 95 1.57 -11.14 9.82
C LYS A 95 1.96 -9.82 9.14
N LEU A 96 1.09 -8.81 9.12
CA LEU A 96 1.42 -7.52 8.51
C LEU A 96 2.32 -6.68 9.42
N GLN A 97 2.02 -6.61 10.73
CA GLN A 97 2.81 -5.82 11.69
C GLN A 97 4.28 -6.27 11.80
N THR A 98 4.53 -7.58 11.76
CA THR A 98 5.88 -8.15 11.83
C THR A 98 6.71 -7.88 10.57
N ASN A 99 6.08 -7.76 9.39
CA ASN A 99 6.77 -7.50 8.13
C ASN A 99 7.04 -5.99 7.91
N TYR A 100 6.15 -5.09 8.35
CA TYR A 100 6.39 -3.64 8.26
C TYR A 100 7.61 -3.21 9.08
N GLN A 101 7.80 -3.78 10.28
CA GLN A 101 8.99 -3.52 11.10
C GLN A 101 10.29 -4.04 10.48
N GLN A 102 10.24 -5.07 9.64
CA GLN A 102 11.42 -5.61 8.95
C GLN A 102 11.78 -4.80 7.71
N GLN A 103 10.80 -4.19 7.03
CA GLN A 103 11.04 -3.36 5.85
C GLN A 103 11.69 -2.00 6.19
N GLU A 104 11.30 -1.37 7.30
CA GLU A 104 11.93 -0.11 7.75
C GLU A 104 13.42 -0.29 8.11
N GLN A 105 13.81 -1.45 8.65
CA GLN A 105 15.21 -1.73 9.00
C GLN A 105 16.09 -1.98 7.77
N SER A 106 15.54 -2.51 6.67
CA SER A 106 16.26 -2.70 5.40
C SER A 106 16.46 -1.43 4.59
N SER A 107 15.64 -0.39 4.80
CA SER A 107 15.83 0.92 4.16
C SER A 107 17.01 1.68 4.78
N SER A 108 17.21 1.59 6.11
CA SER A 108 18.34 2.24 6.79
C SER A 108 19.72 1.61 6.51
N THR A 109 19.78 0.31 6.23
CA THR A 109 21.06 -0.37 5.92
C THR A 109 21.53 -0.13 4.49
N ASN A 110 20.61 0.05 3.53
CA ASN A 110 20.99 0.36 2.15
C ASN A 110 21.48 1.81 1.97
N GLU A 111 20.94 2.78 2.72
CA GLU A 111 21.45 4.17 2.71
C GLU A 111 22.88 4.27 3.26
N THR A 112 23.26 3.42 4.22
CA THR A 112 24.63 3.41 4.77
C THR A 112 25.64 2.80 3.77
N ILE A 113 25.22 1.82 2.98
CA ILE A 113 26.07 1.18 1.95
C ILE A 113 26.27 2.12 0.75
N CYS A 114 25.22 2.84 0.32
CA CYS A 114 25.33 3.79 -0.79
C CYS A 114 26.24 4.98 -0.46
N ASN A 115 26.22 5.51 0.77
CA ASN A 115 27.07 6.64 1.14
C ASN A 115 28.55 6.24 1.31
N GLN A 116 28.85 4.98 1.61
CA GLN A 116 30.24 4.48 1.74
C GLN A 116 30.92 4.27 0.38
N GLU A 117 30.16 3.91 -0.65
CA GLU A 117 30.66 3.76 -2.03
C GLU A 117 30.93 5.14 -2.70
N GLU A 118 30.21 6.19 -2.30
CA GLU A 118 30.44 7.57 -2.75
C GLU A 118 31.70 8.19 -2.12
N GLU A 119 32.01 7.91 -0.85
CA GLU A 119 33.26 8.38 -0.20
C GLU A 119 34.52 7.69 -0.76
N GLU A 120 34.46 6.39 -1.09
CA GLU A 120 35.60 5.66 -1.69
C GLU A 120 35.88 6.09 -3.14
N THR A 121 34.88 6.60 -3.87
CA THR A 121 35.08 7.05 -5.26
C THR A 121 35.66 8.47 -5.34
N GLU A 122 35.34 9.35 -4.39
CA GLU A 122 35.98 10.67 -4.29
C GLU A 122 37.45 10.59 -3.84
N GLU A 123 37.81 9.66 -2.93
CA GLU A 123 39.23 9.49 -2.51
C GLU A 123 40.14 8.97 -3.63
N ILE A 124 39.62 8.22 -4.61
CA ILE A 124 40.43 7.66 -5.71
C ILE A 124 40.73 8.74 -6.78
N GLU A 125 39.85 9.72 -6.98
CA GLU A 125 40.06 10.81 -7.96
C GLU A 125 41.15 11.81 -7.51
N ASP A 126 41.34 12.03 -6.20
CA ASP A 126 42.35 12.96 -5.67
C ASP A 126 43.79 12.42 -5.64
N VAL A 127 44.01 11.11 -5.88
CA VAL A 127 45.34 10.49 -5.92
C VAL A 127 45.93 10.44 -7.35
N VAL A 128 45.12 10.73 -8.37
CA VAL A 128 45.55 10.70 -9.78
C VAL A 128 45.54 12.10 -10.40
N LEU A 129 46.35 13.02 -9.84
CA LEU A 129 46.76 14.28 -10.48
C LEU A 129 48.22 14.65 -10.13
#